data_AF-D4E653-F1
#
_entry.id   AF-D4E653-F1
#
_cell.length_a   1.000
_cell.length_b   1.000
_cell.length_c   1.000
_cell.angle_alpha   90.00
_cell.angle_beta   90.00
_cell.angle_gamma   90.00
#
_symmetry.space_group_name_H-M   'P 1'
#
loop_
_entity.id
_entity.type
_entity.pdbx_description
1 polymer ?
#
loop_
_entity_poly.entity_id
_entity_poly.type
_entity_poly.pdbx_seq_one_letter_code
_entity_poly.pdbx_strand_id
1 'polypeptide(L)'
;MEKHFVLDIQHAGKAFAQLHLMTPWAASQLQQACALFPAEQGYQVQINQVKERRMLYQSGNQGITLLGESLILQPCVATSKVQP
;
A
#
# COMPACT_ATOMS: atom_id res chain seq x y z
N MET A 1 11.95 -14.71 2.99
CA MET A 1 11.23 -13.74 2.14
C MET A 1 10.88 -12.54 3.01
N GLU A 2 11.44 -11.37 2.72
CA GLU A 2 11.03 -10.14 3.40
C GLU A 2 9.57 -9.83 3.06
N LYS A 3 8.77 -9.54 4.09
CA LYS A 3 7.38 -9.13 3.91
C LYS A 3 7.37 -7.63 3.65
N HIS A 4 7.06 -7.23 2.42
CA HIS A 4 6.87 -5.82 2.09
C HIS A 4 5.44 -5.39 2.46
N PHE A 5 5.30 -4.22 3.06
CA PHE A 5 4.02 -3.65 3.43
C PHE A 5 3.85 -2.29 2.75
N VAL A 6 2.61 -1.95 2.45
CA VAL A 6 2.22 -0.65 1.93
C VAL A 6 1.07 -0.10 2.76
N LEU A 7 0.97 1.24 2.82
CA LEU A 7 -0.19 1.95 3.33
C LEU A 7 -0.97 2.50 2.13
N ASP A 8 -2.18 2.01 1.94
CA ASP A 8 -3.14 2.63 1.04
C ASP A 8 -3.88 3.73 1.77
N ILE A 9 -3.85 4.92 1.19
CA ILE A 9 -4.52 6.10 1.71
C ILE A 9 -5.61 6.47 0.73
N GLN A 10 -6.83 6.56 1.24
CA GLN A 10 -7.99 7.04 0.50
C GLN A 10 -8.46 8.36 1.07
N HIS A 11 -9.02 9.21 0.23
CA HIS A 11 -9.69 10.44 0.64
C HIS A 11 -11.05 10.50 -0.04
N ALA A 12 -12.12 10.63 0.77
CA ALA A 12 -13.50 10.62 0.28
C ALA A 12 -13.84 9.41 -0.63
N GLY A 13 -13.32 8.22 -0.28
CA GLY A 13 -13.55 6.96 -1.01
C GLY A 13 -12.79 6.81 -2.32
N LYS A 14 -11.84 7.71 -2.63
CA LYS A 14 -10.96 7.62 -3.80
C LYS A 14 -9.52 7.34 -3.35
N ALA A 15 -8.78 6.60 -4.18
CA ALA A 15 -7.35 6.43 -3.98
C ALA A 15 -6.65 7.79 -3.96
N PHE A 16 -5.93 8.09 -2.89
CA PHE A 16 -5.21 9.34 -2.71
C PHE A 16 -3.70 9.13 -2.84
N ALA A 17 -3.14 8.18 -2.09
CA ALA A 17 -1.72 7.85 -2.15
C ALA A 17 -1.46 6.41 -1.69
N GLN A 18 -0.31 5.87 -2.07
CA GLN A 18 0.21 4.62 -1.54
C GLN A 18 1.64 4.86 -1.03
N LEU A 19 1.92 4.47 0.21
CA LEU A 19 3.23 4.60 0.82
C LEU A 19 3.86 3.23 1.02
N HIS A 20 5.09 3.05 0.56
CA HIS A 20 5.87 1.85 0.84
C HIS A 20 6.47 1.95 2.24
N LEU A 21 6.22 0.94 3.08
CA LEU A 21 6.81 0.86 4.40
C LEU A 21 8.21 0.23 4.31
N MET A 22 9.11 0.72 5.15
CA MET A 22 10.45 0.13 5.28
C MET A 22 10.33 -1.26 5.91
N THR A 23 11.19 -2.20 5.51
CA THR A 23 11.29 -3.53 6.14
C THR A 23 12.47 -3.58 7.11
N PRO A 24 12.29 -4.07 8.35
CA PRO A 24 11.04 -4.49 8.98
C PRO A 24 10.10 -3.31 9.28
N TRP A 25 8.79 -3.50 9.09
CA TRP A 25 7.80 -2.44 9.34
C TRP A 25 7.69 -2.14 10.83
N ALA A 26 7.51 -0.87 11.19
CA ALA A 26 7.33 -0.43 12.57
C ALA A 26 5.93 0.16 12.78
N ALA A 27 5.28 -0.17 13.90
CA ALA A 27 3.95 0.36 14.25
C ALA A 27 3.93 1.89 14.33
N SER A 28 5.06 2.52 14.65
CA SER A 28 5.23 3.98 14.65
C SER A 28 4.99 4.60 13.26
N GLN A 29 5.33 3.91 12.17
CA GLN A 29 5.10 4.41 10.81
C GLN A 29 3.60 4.46 10.48
N LEU A 30 2.82 3.49 10.98
CA LEU A 30 1.37 3.53 10.85
C LEU A 30 0.77 4.68 11.67
N GLN A 31 1.21 4.87 12.92
CA GLN A 31 0.75 5.98 13.76
C GLN A 31 1.09 7.34 13.13
N GLN A 32 2.28 7.51 12.57
CA GLN A 32 2.68 8.70 11.85
C GLN A 32 1.79 8.95 10.62
N ALA A 33 1.51 7.91 9.82
CA ALA A 33 0.61 8.04 8.69
C ALA A 33 -0.81 8.41 9.12
N CYS A 34 -1.35 7.81 10.17
CA CYS A 34 -2.66 8.19 10.71
C CYS A 34 -2.69 9.64 11.21
N ALA A 35 -1.58 10.16 11.77
CA ALA A 35 -1.48 11.56 12.18
C ALA A 35 -1.40 12.52 10.97
N LEU A 36 -0.76 12.11 9.87
CA LEU A 36 -0.68 12.89 8.64
C LEU A 36 -1.96 12.85 7.80
N PHE A 37 -2.73 11.76 7.89
CA PHE A 37 -3.96 11.52 7.14
C PHE A 37 -5.13 11.25 8.10
N PRO A 38 -5.61 12.28 8.82
CA PRO A 38 -6.59 12.11 9.88
C PRO A 38 -7.99 11.78 9.34
N ALA A 39 -8.67 10.86 10.01
CA ALA A 39 -10.02 10.42 9.63
C ALA A 39 -11.06 11.55 9.68
N GLU A 40 -10.89 12.53 10.57
CA GLU A 40 -11.76 13.72 10.68
C GLU A 40 -11.77 14.56 9.40
N GLN A 41 -10.70 14.48 8.59
CA GLN A 41 -10.61 15.16 7.30
C GLN A 41 -11.08 14.27 6.14
N GLY A 42 -11.65 13.10 6.42
CA GLY A 42 -12.16 12.18 5.40
C GLY A 42 -11.11 11.24 4.81
N TYR A 43 -9.92 11.16 5.42
CA TYR A 43 -8.90 10.18 5.04
C TYR A 43 -9.17 8.81 5.66
N GLN A 44 -8.79 7.76 4.94
CA GLN A 44 -8.78 6.38 5.42
C GLN A 44 -7.43 5.79 5.11
N VAL A 45 -6.76 5.23 6.12
CA VAL A 45 -5.44 4.62 5.99
C VAL A 45 -5.58 3.12 6.26
N GLN A 46 -5.11 2.30 5.33
CA GLN A 46 -5.14 0.84 5.44
C GLN A 46 -3.75 0.26 5.20
N ILE A 47 -3.31 -0.63 6.07
CA ILE A 47 -2.07 -1.39 5.87
C ILE A 47 -2.35 -2.69 5.10
N ASN A 48 -1.57 -2.89 4.04
CA ASN A 48 -1.64 -4.08 3.20
C ASN A 48 -0.26 -4.72 3.08
N GLN A 49 -0.23 -6.05 3.04
CA GLN A 49 0.97 -6.80 2.73
C GLN A 49 1.05 -7.03 1.23
N VAL A 50 2.22 -6.78 0.62
CA VAL A 50 2.48 -7.16 -0.76
C VAL A 50 2.64 -8.67 -0.80
N LYS A 51 1.69 -9.34 -1.45
CA LYS A 51 1.71 -10.79 -1.64
C LYS A 51 2.54 -11.17 -2.86
N GLU A 52 2.38 -10.41 -3.94
CA GLU A 52 3.06 -10.67 -5.20
C GLU A 52 3.32 -9.36 -5.93
N ARG A 53 4.44 -9.27 -6.63
CA ARG A 53 4.78 -8.17 -7.53
C ARG A 53 4.87 -8.73 -8.94
N ARG A 54 4.02 -8.24 -9.83
CA ARG A 54 3.96 -8.65 -11.24
C ARG A 54 4.52 -7.53 -12.11
N MET A 55 5.42 -7.90 -13.02
CA MET A 55 5.87 -7.00 -14.07
C MET A 55 4.93 -7.16 -15.27
N LEU A 56 4.40 -6.06 -15.78
CA LEU A 56 3.50 -6.04 -16.92
C LEU A 56 4.31 -5.81 -18.18
N TYR A 57 4.19 -6.73 -19.14
CA TYR A 57 4.89 -6.65 -20.41
C TYR A 57 3.87 -6.57 -21.56
N GLN A 58 4.18 -5.74 -22.55
CA GLN A 58 3.49 -5.71 -23.83
C GLN A 58 4.37 -6.32 -24.90
N SER A 59 3.88 -7.38 -25.54
CA SER A 59 4.49 -7.92 -26.74
C SER A 59 3.97 -7.15 -27.96
N GLY A 60 4.87 -6.73 -28.84
CA GLY A 60 4.53 -6.08 -30.10
C GLY A 60 5.55 -6.42 -31.20
N ASN A 61 5.31 -5.90 -32.41
CA ASN A 61 6.12 -6.21 -33.60
C ASN A 61 7.61 -5.79 -33.45
N GLN A 62 7.93 -4.94 -32.48
CA GLN A 62 9.30 -4.49 -32.17
C GLN A 62 9.92 -5.20 -30.95
N GLY A 63 9.26 -6.22 -30.39
CA GLY A 63 9.71 -6.97 -29.22
C GLY A 63 8.85 -6.77 -27.97
N ILE A 64 9.44 -7.02 -26.80
CA ILE A 64 8.77 -6.96 -25.49
C ILE A 64 9.09 -5.61 -24.83
N THR A 65 8.05 -4.84 -24.52
CA THR A 65 8.15 -3.57 -23.77
C THR A 65 7.65 -3.75 -22.35
N LEU A 66 8.39 -3.26 -21.36
CA LEU A 66 7.93 -3.21 -19.97
C LEU A 66 6.94 -2.05 -19.80
N LEU A 67 5.68 -2.36 -19.44
CA LEU A 67 4.63 -1.37 -19.18
C LEU A 67 4.67 -0.81 -17.76
N GLY A 68 5.17 -1.60 -16.81
CA GLY A 68 5.26 -1.20 -15.42
C GLY A 68 5.09 -2.37 -14.47
N GLU A 69 4.67 -2.06 -13.26
CA GLU A 69 4.49 -3.02 -12.18
C GLU A 69 3.06 -2.99 -11.65
N SER A 70 2.60 -4.16 -11.21
CA SER A 70 1.34 -4.34 -10.49
C SER A 70 1.62 -5.07 -9.19
N LEU A 71 1.16 -4.49 -8.09
CA LEU A 71 1.24 -5.12 -6.77
C LEU A 71 -0.07 -5.85 -6.48
N ILE A 72 0.02 -7.12 -6.12
CA ILE A 72 -1.10 -7.88 -5.56
C ILE A 72 -1.02 -7.75 -4.05
N LEU A 73 -1.99 -7.06 -3.50
CA LEU A 73 -2.06 -6.74 -2.08
C LEU A 73 -2.96 -7.74 -1.35
N GLN A 74 -2.57 -8.08 -0.13
CA GLN A 74 -3.39 -8.82 0.81
C GLN A 74 -3.63 -7.95 2.05
N PRO A 75 -4.89 -7.80 2.50
CA PRO A 75 -5.19 -7.08 3.74
C PRO A 75 -4.39 -7.63 4.92
N CYS A 76 -3.69 -6.73 5.61
CA CYS A 76 -2.98 -7.11 6.83
C CYS A 76 -3.96 -7.03 8.01
N VAL A 77 -4.46 -8.18 8.44
CA VAL A 77 -5.47 -8.31 9.52
C VAL A 77 -4.91 -7.93 10.91
N ALA A 78 -3.62 -7.61 11.02
CA ALA A 78 -2.97 -7.31 12.29
C ALA A 78 -3.33 -5.92 12.88
N THR A 79 -4.28 -5.19 12.30
CA THR A 79 -4.70 -3.85 12.76
C THR A 79 -6.19 -3.75 13.07
N SER A 80 -6.78 -4.82 13.60
CA SER A 80 -7.94 -4.64 14.46
C SER A 80 -7.46 -4.17 15.83
N LYS A 81 -7.79 -2.92 16.17
CA LYS A 81 -7.58 -2.20 17.44
C LYS A 81 -6.32 -1.34 17.53
N VAL A 82 -6.33 -0.22 16.84
CA VAL A 82 -6.07 1.04 17.58
C VAL A 82 -7.42 1.43 18.15
N GLN A 83 -7.74 0.94 19.35
CA GLN A 83 -8.85 1.47 20.12
C GLN A 83 -8.45 2.86 20.62
N PRO A 84 -9.39 3.83 20.65
CA PRO A 84 -9.15 5.19 21.12
C PRO A 84 -8.60 5.24 22.56
#